data_AF-A0ABD0QMQ6-F1
#
_entry.id   AF-A0ABD0QMQ6-F1
#
_cell.length_a   1.000
_cell.length_b   1.000
_cell.length_c   1.000
_cell.angle_alpha   90.00
_cell.angle_beta   90.00
_cell.angle_gamma   90.00
#
_symmetry.space_group_name_H-M   'P 1'
#
loop_
_entity.id
_entity.type
_entity.pdbx_description
1 polymer ?
#
loop_
_entity_poly.entity_id
_entity_poly.type
_entity_poly.pdbx_seq_one_letter_code
_entity_poly.pdbx_strand_id
1 'polypeptide(L)'
;MLRSCGGALLLVHALVLVGAQFPRVSAQCCPSPFALDDDPCGASSGRGQCVDVRADARAHGPQYPYDGRDDRERWPLRFFTRACRCNGNFSGFDCGRCRHGFTGDACERR
;
A
#
# COMPACT_ATOMS: atom_id res chain seq x y z
N MET A 1 -48.15 -17.63 -20.43
CA MET A 1 -47.34 -17.62 -19.20
C MET A 1 -45.90 -17.93 -19.57
N LEU A 2 -45.05 -16.91 -19.77
CA LEU A 2 -43.61 -17.12 -19.95
C LEU A 2 -42.91 -16.30 -18.85
N ARG A 3 -42.52 -17.00 -17.79
CA ARG A 3 -41.94 -16.44 -16.58
C ARG A 3 -40.55 -15.90 -16.87
N SER A 4 -40.36 -14.66 -16.45
CA SER A 4 -39.10 -13.96 -16.15
C SER A 4 -37.91 -14.89 -15.85
N CYS A 5 -36.92 -14.88 -16.75
CA CYS A 5 -35.55 -15.37 -16.50
C CYS A 5 -34.53 -14.21 -16.44
N GLY A 6 -34.99 -12.97 -16.19
CA GLY A 6 -34.13 -11.79 -16.14
C GLY A 6 -33.53 -11.48 -14.76
N GLY A 7 -33.96 -12.18 -13.70
CA GLY A 7 -33.58 -11.86 -12.32
C GLY A 7 -32.24 -12.45 -11.85
N ALA A 8 -31.74 -13.51 -12.50
CA ALA A 8 -30.55 -14.21 -12.03
C ALA A 8 -29.22 -13.55 -12.46
N LEU A 9 -29.21 -12.79 -13.57
CA LEU A 9 -27.97 -12.17 -14.07
C LEU A 9 -27.52 -10.95 -13.24
N LEU A 10 -28.45 -10.24 -12.60
CA LEU A 10 -28.15 -9.03 -11.80
C LEU A 10 -27.51 -9.33 -10.44
N LEU A 11 -27.70 -10.54 -9.89
CA LEU A 11 -27.14 -10.91 -8.58
C LEU A 11 -25.66 -11.36 -8.65
N VAL A 12 -25.15 -11.73 -9.82
CA VAL A 12 -23.77 -12.24 -9.97
C VAL A 12 -22.75 -11.09 -10.09
N HIS A 13 -23.17 -9.88 -10.47
CA HIS A 13 -22.28 -8.71 -10.58
C HIS A 13 -22.01 -7.97 -9.25
N ALA A 14 -22.67 -8.34 -8.16
CA ALA A 14 -22.50 -7.66 -6.86
C ALA A 14 -21.32 -8.17 -6.02
N LEU A 15 -20.62 -9.22 -6.45
CA LEU A 15 -19.55 -9.87 -5.67
C LEU A 15 -18.13 -9.35 -5.99
N VAL A 16 -17.97 -8.31 -6.80
CA VAL A 16 -16.66 -7.96 -7.38
C VAL A 16 -16.16 -6.59 -6.87
N LEU A 17 -15.07 -6.66 -6.09
CA LEU A 17 -14.08 -5.62 -5.73
C LEU A 17 -14.36 -4.72 -4.50
N VAL A 18 -14.40 -5.30 -3.30
CA VAL A 18 -13.93 -4.56 -2.12
C VAL A 18 -12.40 -4.67 -2.08
N GLY A 19 -11.69 -3.67 -2.61
CA GLY A 19 -10.25 -3.53 -2.43
C GLY A 19 -9.94 -3.09 -1.00
N ALA A 20 -8.98 -3.74 -0.34
CA ALA A 20 -8.42 -3.24 0.91
C ALA A 20 -7.46 -2.07 0.61
N GLN A 21 -7.38 -1.09 1.51
CA GLN A 21 -6.45 0.04 1.36
C GLN A 21 -4.96 -0.39 1.39
N PHE A 22 -4.65 -1.48 2.10
CA PHE A 22 -3.28 -2.01 2.22
C PHE A 22 -3.17 -3.46 1.72
N PRO A 23 -2.03 -3.83 1.11
CA PRO A 23 -1.68 -5.23 0.89
C PRO A 23 -1.67 -6.01 2.22
N ARG A 24 -2.35 -7.15 2.29
CA ARG A 24 -2.51 -7.94 3.53
C ARG A 24 -1.29 -8.82 3.80
N VAL A 25 -0.38 -8.37 4.66
CA VAL A 25 0.74 -9.19 5.16
C VAL A 25 1.20 -8.66 6.53
N SER A 26 1.12 -9.48 7.59
CA SER A 26 1.79 -9.30 8.90
C SER A 26 1.77 -7.87 9.49
N ALA A 27 2.65 -7.54 10.46
CA ALA A 27 2.88 -6.15 10.88
C ALA A 27 3.87 -5.42 9.94
N GLN A 28 4.07 -5.92 8.72
CA GLN A 28 5.07 -5.45 7.75
C GLN A 28 4.45 -5.39 6.34
N CYS A 29 4.43 -4.20 5.76
CA CYS A 29 3.95 -3.95 4.40
C CYS A 29 5.12 -3.77 3.42
N CYS A 30 5.78 -4.87 3.06
CA CYS A 30 6.92 -4.87 2.13
C CYS A 30 6.78 -5.93 1.03
N PRO A 31 5.86 -5.74 0.08
CA PRO A 31 5.70 -6.64 -1.05
C PRO A 31 6.87 -6.51 -2.02
N SER A 32 7.07 -7.56 -2.81
CA SER A 32 8.05 -7.58 -3.89
C SER A 32 7.48 -6.92 -5.16
N PRO A 33 8.30 -6.20 -5.94
CA PRO A 33 7.87 -5.66 -7.23
C PRO A 33 7.39 -6.75 -8.18
N PHE A 34 6.53 -6.36 -9.13
CA PHE A 34 6.11 -7.26 -10.20
C PHE A 34 7.31 -7.88 -10.93
N ALA A 35 7.23 -9.18 -11.21
CA ALA A 35 8.27 -10.01 -11.84
C ALA A 35 9.58 -10.17 -11.03
N LEU A 36 9.61 -9.74 -9.76
CA LEU A 36 10.69 -10.00 -8.82
C LEU A 36 10.14 -10.79 -7.63
N ASP A 37 10.03 -12.11 -7.79
CA ASP A 37 9.53 -12.97 -6.70
C ASP A 37 10.50 -12.97 -5.51
N ASP A 38 9.95 -12.94 -4.30
CA ASP A 38 10.69 -12.96 -3.03
C ASP A 38 11.74 -11.84 -2.86
N ASP A 39 11.58 -10.71 -3.58
CA ASP A 39 12.46 -9.53 -3.46
C ASP A 39 11.74 -8.32 -2.81
N PRO A 40 11.54 -8.30 -1.49
CA PRO A 40 10.77 -7.26 -0.82
C PRO A 40 11.35 -5.87 -1.09
N CYS A 41 10.51 -4.96 -1.58
CA CYS A 41 10.88 -3.60 -1.96
C CYS A 41 11.93 -3.50 -3.09
N GLY A 42 12.18 -4.59 -3.83
CA GLY A 42 13.19 -4.62 -4.89
C GLY A 42 14.63 -4.49 -4.35
N ALA A 43 14.91 -5.09 -3.20
CA ALA A 43 16.20 -4.99 -2.51
C ALA A 43 17.36 -5.53 -3.35
N SER A 44 17.16 -6.66 -4.04
CA SER A 44 18.18 -7.30 -4.88
C SER A 44 18.61 -6.43 -6.07
N SER A 45 17.67 -5.62 -6.58
CA SER A 45 17.90 -4.68 -7.69
C SER A 45 18.25 -3.26 -7.23
N GLY A 46 18.40 -3.04 -5.91
CA GLY A 46 18.74 -1.74 -5.34
C GLY A 46 17.61 -0.71 -5.39
N ARG A 47 16.37 -1.11 -5.71
CA ARG A 47 15.21 -0.20 -5.83
C ARG A 47 14.74 0.34 -4.49
N GLY A 48 14.90 -0.42 -3.41
CA GLY A 48 14.45 -0.03 -2.09
C GLY A 48 14.79 -1.04 -1.03
N GLN A 49 14.33 -0.78 0.20
CA GLN A 49 14.55 -1.64 1.36
C GLN A 49 13.34 -1.63 2.26
N CYS A 50 13.06 -2.76 2.90
CA CYS A 50 12.04 -2.85 3.93
C CYS A 50 12.57 -2.36 5.29
N VAL A 51 12.09 -1.20 5.74
CA VAL A 51 12.61 -0.49 6.92
C VAL A 51 11.50 -0.17 7.91
N ASP A 52 11.88 0.17 9.15
CA ASP A 52 10.94 0.65 10.16
C ASP A 52 10.33 2.00 9.76
N VAL A 53 9.02 2.13 9.96
CA VAL A 53 8.27 3.35 9.70
C VAL A 53 8.47 4.33 10.86
N ARG A 54 8.84 5.57 10.52
CA ARG A 54 8.93 6.67 11.49
C ARG A 54 7.69 7.55 11.39
N ALA A 55 6.73 7.32 12.28
CA ALA A 55 5.60 8.23 12.46
C ALA A 55 5.96 9.38 13.39
N ASP A 56 5.30 10.53 13.20
CA ASP A 56 5.43 11.65 14.12
C ASP A 56 4.96 11.25 15.53
N ALA A 57 5.69 11.71 16.54
CA ALA A 57 5.45 11.41 17.94
C ALA A 57 5.33 12.67 18.81
N ARG A 58 5.32 13.85 18.17
CA ARG A 58 5.07 15.12 18.86
C ARG A 58 3.61 15.17 19.34
N ALA A 59 3.38 15.87 20.44
CA ALA A 59 2.03 16.09 20.93
C ALA A 59 1.22 16.91 19.92
N HIS A 60 -0.01 16.47 19.64
CA HIS A 60 -0.99 17.28 18.91
C HIS A 60 -1.72 18.22 19.86
N GLY A 61 -2.51 19.13 19.30
CA GLY A 61 -3.30 20.08 20.08
C GLY A 61 -4.38 19.39 20.93
N PRO A 62 -4.88 20.08 21.98
CA PRO A 62 -5.85 19.54 22.92
C PRO A 62 -7.26 19.36 22.34
N GLN A 63 -7.49 19.74 21.07
CA GLN A 63 -8.78 19.61 20.39
C GLN A 63 -9.18 18.15 20.15
N TYR A 64 -8.22 17.23 20.20
CA TYR A 64 -8.44 15.80 20.09
C TYR A 64 -8.12 15.12 21.44
N PRO A 65 -9.13 14.83 22.29
CA PRO A 65 -8.93 14.27 23.63
C PRO A 65 -9.01 12.73 23.68
N TYR A 66 -8.94 12.05 22.53
CA TYR A 66 -9.26 10.62 22.41
C TYR A 66 -8.05 9.74 22.10
N ASP A 67 -6.90 10.04 22.69
CA ASP A 67 -5.67 9.28 22.48
C ASP A 67 -5.87 7.76 22.70
N GLY A 68 -5.32 6.99 21.78
CA GLY A 68 -5.37 5.55 21.73
C GLY A 68 -6.66 4.97 21.16
N ARG A 69 -7.56 5.78 20.59
CA ARG A 69 -8.88 5.33 20.11
C ARG A 69 -9.03 5.30 18.60
N ASP A 70 -8.18 6.01 17.87
CA ASP A 70 -8.29 6.13 16.42
C ASP A 70 -7.07 5.53 15.72
N ASP A 71 -7.33 4.66 14.75
CA ASP A 71 -6.28 3.94 14.01
C ASP A 71 -5.39 4.88 13.17
N ARG A 72 -5.83 6.13 12.99
CA ARG A 72 -5.10 7.19 12.29
C ARG A 72 -4.06 7.88 13.17
N GLU A 73 -4.10 7.67 14.48
CA GLU A 73 -3.08 8.19 15.38
C GLU A 73 -1.73 7.56 15.08
N ARG A 74 -0.69 8.40 14.98
CA ARG A 74 0.68 7.96 14.63
C ARG A 74 0.69 7.05 13.40
N TRP A 75 -0.15 7.39 12.42
CA TRP A 75 -0.29 6.65 11.19
C TRP A 75 1.08 6.35 10.55
N PRO A 76 1.32 5.12 10.06
CA PRO A 76 0.41 3.97 9.93
C PRO A 76 0.65 2.87 10.99
N LEU A 77 1.25 3.20 12.15
CA LEU A 77 1.81 2.21 13.09
C LEU A 77 0.81 1.24 13.70
N ARG A 78 -0.49 1.52 13.62
CA ARG A 78 -1.57 0.62 14.04
C ARG A 78 -1.72 -0.60 13.14
N PHE A 79 -1.31 -0.47 11.87
CA PHE A 79 -1.42 -1.53 10.87
C PHE A 79 -0.09 -2.22 10.61
N PHE A 80 0.98 -1.43 10.44
CA PHE A 80 2.32 -1.96 10.17
C PHE A 80 3.41 -1.07 10.73
N THR A 81 4.47 -1.69 11.22
CA THR A 81 5.66 -1.00 11.75
C THR A 81 6.79 -0.96 10.74
N ARG A 82 6.72 -1.74 9.66
CA ARG A 82 7.72 -1.79 8.59
C ARG A 82 7.08 -1.59 7.22
N ALA A 83 7.73 -0.81 6.36
CA ALA A 83 7.30 -0.54 4.99
C ALA A 83 8.49 -0.28 4.05
N CYS A 84 8.23 -0.30 2.75
CA CYS A 84 9.24 -0.02 1.75
C CYS A 84 9.69 1.44 1.77
N ARG A 85 11.00 1.66 1.83
CA ARG A 85 11.65 2.93 1.50
C ARG A 85 12.42 2.76 0.20
N CYS A 86 12.00 3.49 -0.82
CA CYS A 86 12.61 3.42 -2.14
C CYS A 86 13.85 4.31 -2.24
N ASN A 87 14.79 3.88 -3.08
CA ASN A 87 16.05 4.56 -3.34
C ASN A 87 15.93 5.48 -4.57
N GLY A 88 16.67 6.58 -4.59
CA GLY A 88 16.77 7.46 -5.75
C GLY A 88 15.41 7.93 -6.30
N ASN A 89 15.17 7.65 -7.59
CA ASN A 89 13.93 8.01 -8.28
C ASN A 89 12.89 6.89 -8.33
N PHE A 90 13.11 5.76 -7.64
CA PHE A 90 12.09 4.73 -7.49
C PHE A 90 11.00 5.18 -6.49
N SER A 91 9.81 4.62 -6.64
CA SER A 91 8.61 4.95 -5.87
C SER A 91 7.59 3.81 -5.94
N GLY A 92 6.48 3.96 -5.24
CA GLY A 92 5.43 2.95 -5.13
C GLY A 92 5.50 2.16 -3.83
N PHE A 93 4.47 1.36 -3.58
CA PHE A 93 4.35 0.57 -2.34
C PHE A 93 5.34 -0.61 -2.27
N ASP A 94 5.88 -1.02 -3.42
CA ASP A 94 6.86 -2.09 -3.62
C ASP A 94 8.18 -1.57 -4.23
N CYS A 95 8.32 -0.26 -4.47
CA CYS A 95 9.43 0.36 -5.22
C CYS A 95 9.55 -0.06 -6.70
N GLY A 96 8.50 -0.63 -7.29
CA GLY A 96 8.46 -1.05 -8.69
C GLY A 96 8.13 0.06 -9.69
N ARG A 97 7.85 1.29 -9.23
CA ARG A 97 7.50 2.43 -10.09
C ARG A 97 8.51 3.55 -9.97
N CYS A 98 8.35 4.58 -10.80
CA CYS A 98 9.14 5.80 -10.73
C CYS A 98 8.42 6.90 -9.95
N ARG A 99 9.21 7.77 -9.34
CA ARG A 99 8.75 9.03 -8.76
C ARG A 99 8.07 9.86 -9.85
N HIS A 100 7.10 10.67 -9.45
CA HIS A 100 6.41 11.57 -10.38
C HIS A 100 7.41 12.42 -11.18
N GLY A 101 7.23 12.46 -12.50
CA GLY A 101 8.14 13.12 -13.43
C GLY A 101 9.35 12.28 -13.84
N PHE A 102 9.42 11.00 -13.49
CA PHE A 102 10.43 10.07 -14.00
C PHE A 102 9.77 8.83 -14.63
N THR A 103 10.47 8.20 -15.57
CA THR A 103 10.02 7.01 -16.30
C THR A 103 11.20 6.15 -16.74
N GLY A 104 10.90 4.99 -17.35
CA GLY A 104 11.87 3.95 -17.73
C GLY A 104 12.18 3.00 -16.57
N ASP A 105 12.77 1.83 -16.88
CA ASP A 105 12.95 0.75 -15.91
C ASP A 105 13.85 1.13 -14.73
N ALA A 106 14.81 2.03 -14.97
CA ALA A 106 15.73 2.60 -13.99
C ALA A 106 15.31 3.98 -13.44
N CYS A 107 14.18 4.54 -13.91
CA CYS A 107 13.67 5.86 -13.47
C CYS A 107 14.64 7.03 -13.70
N GLU A 108 15.37 7.01 -14.82
CA GLU A 108 16.36 8.04 -15.18
C GLU A 108 15.86 9.02 -16.25
N ARG A 109 14.78 8.69 -16.97
CA ARG A 109 14.20 9.57 -17.97
C ARG A 109 13.15 10.48 -17.34
N ARG A 110 13.18 11.77 -17.69
CA ARG A 110 12.23 12.81 -17.23
C ARG A 110 11.17 13.10 -18.28
#